data_AF-A0A7Y4T2G6-F1
#
_entry.id   AF-A0A7Y4T2G6-F1
#
_cell.length_a   1.000
_cell.length_b   1.000
_cell.length_c   1.000
_cell.angle_alpha   90.00
_cell.angle_beta   90.00
_cell.angle_gamma   90.00
#
_symmetry.space_group_name_H-M   'P 1'
#
loop_
_entity.id
_entity.type
_entity.pdbx_description
1 polymer ?
#
loop_
_entity_poly.entity_id
_entity_poly.type
_entity_poly.pdbx_seq_one_letter_code
_entity_poly.pdbx_strand_id
1 'polypeptide(L)'
;GERVRAGLACELGLADAQAVKRWRAHARGGNFDPDACARELLPVALGAEDERRLLERAAALQRDLLLGAAGARTVATRRKSASSPGLFAFLLIQVLSFLVFAALVAAILYVLRIRGTSIDEYLDRFLLERFRRG
;
A
#
# COMPACT_ATOMS: atom_id res chain seq x y z
N GLY A 1 -20.76 -21.97 5.52
CA GLY A 1 -21.24 -20.64 5.11
C GLY A 1 -20.98 -19.56 6.14
N GLU A 2 -21.08 -19.87 7.42
CA GLU A 2 -21.07 -18.91 8.54
C GLU A 2 -19.82 -18.03 8.60
N ARG A 3 -18.63 -18.57 8.33
CA ARG A 3 -17.37 -17.80 8.29
C ARG A 3 -17.40 -16.65 7.29
N VAL A 4 -17.91 -16.92 6.08
CA VAL A 4 -18.02 -15.90 5.02
C VAL A 4 -19.07 -14.87 5.40
N ARG A 5 -20.21 -15.33 5.94
CA ARG A 5 -21.29 -14.45 6.40
C ARG A 5 -20.83 -13.52 7.53
N ALA A 6 -20.03 -14.03 8.48
CA ALA A 6 -19.43 -13.24 9.56
C ALA A 6 -18.43 -12.20 9.04
N GLY A 7 -17.62 -12.58 8.04
CA GLY A 7 -16.72 -11.66 7.34
C GLY A 7 -17.48 -10.51 6.66
N LEU A 8 -18.55 -10.83 5.92
CA LEU A 8 -19.40 -9.84 5.28
C LEU A 8 -20.15 -8.96 6.29
N ALA A 9 -20.61 -9.54 7.41
CA ALA A 9 -21.25 -8.79 8.48
C ALA A 9 -20.28 -7.77 9.11
N CYS A 10 -19.01 -8.14 9.28
CA CYS A 10 -17.96 -7.21 9.71
C CYS A 10 -17.71 -6.10 8.68
N GLU A 11 -17.73 -6.40 7.38
CA GLU A 11 -17.53 -5.41 6.31
C GLU A 11 -18.67 -4.38 6.26
N LEU A 12 -19.91 -4.85 6.44
CA LEU A 12 -21.12 -4.02 6.42
C LEU A 12 -21.37 -3.28 7.74
N GLY A 13 -20.52 -3.43 8.75
CA GLY A 13 -20.70 -2.80 10.06
C GLY A 13 -21.86 -3.36 10.88
N LEU A 14 -22.29 -4.59 10.58
CA LEU A 14 -23.40 -5.30 11.25
C LEU A 14 -22.94 -6.12 12.46
N ALA A 15 -21.63 -6.34 12.60
CA ALA A 15 -21.04 -7.06 13.72
C ALA A 15 -20.66 -6.11 14.88
N ASP A 16 -20.60 -6.62 16.11
CA ASP A 16 -20.15 -5.85 17.27
C ASP A 16 -18.74 -5.30 17.09
N ALA A 17 -18.59 -3.98 17.19
CA ALA A 17 -17.33 -3.28 17.01
C ALA A 17 -16.25 -3.72 18.02
N GLN A 18 -16.64 -4.08 19.25
CA GLN A 18 -15.69 -4.55 20.26
C GLN A 18 -15.18 -5.96 19.94
N ALA A 19 -16.08 -6.89 19.60
CA ALA A 19 -15.71 -8.21 19.11
C ALA A 19 -14.79 -8.14 17.88
N VAL A 20 -15.12 -7.29 16.89
CA VAL A 20 -14.27 -7.07 15.71
C VAL A 20 -12.87 -6.59 16.10
N LYS A 21 -12.75 -5.67 17.05
CA LYS A 21 -11.45 -5.18 17.53
C LYS A 21 -10.64 -6.28 18.21
N ARG A 22 -11.26 -7.11 19.05
CA ARG A 22 -10.61 -8.27 19.69
C ARG A 22 -10.10 -9.24 18.63
N TRP A 23 -10.96 -9.67 17.71
CA TRP A 23 -10.59 -10.64 16.68
C TRP A 23 -9.53 -10.13 15.71
N ARG A 24 -9.48 -8.82 15.44
CA ARG A 24 -8.36 -8.20 14.71
C ARG A 24 -7.03 -8.32 15.46
N ALA A 25 -7.03 -8.23 16.79
CA ALA A 25 -5.82 -8.45 17.59
C ALA A 25 -5.38 -9.92 17.54
N HIS A 26 -6.32 -10.86 17.69
CA HIS A 26 -6.06 -12.30 17.54
C HIS A 26 -5.49 -12.67 16.17
N ALA A 27 -6.04 -12.09 15.10
CA ALA A 27 -5.55 -12.25 13.73
C ALA A 27 -4.09 -11.77 13.54
N ARG A 28 -3.72 -10.65 14.16
CA ARG A 28 -2.35 -10.12 14.10
C ARG A 28 -1.37 -10.92 14.95
N GLY A 29 -1.83 -11.48 16.07
CA GLY A 29 -1.02 -12.26 17.00
C GLY A 29 -0.79 -13.72 16.58
N GLY A 30 -1.32 -14.16 15.43
CA GLY A 30 -1.16 -15.54 14.94
C GLY A 30 -2.04 -16.58 15.64
N ASN A 31 -2.90 -16.17 16.59
CA ASN A 31 -3.83 -17.05 17.30
C ASN A 31 -5.27 -16.82 16.82
N PHE A 32 -5.49 -17.00 15.52
CA PHE A 32 -6.80 -16.77 14.88
C PHE A 32 -7.54 -18.08 14.67
N ASP A 33 -8.64 -18.25 15.40
CA ASP A 33 -9.61 -19.30 15.15
C ASP A 33 -10.78 -18.76 14.31
N PRO A 34 -10.92 -19.17 13.04
CA PRO A 34 -11.99 -18.70 12.16
C PRO A 34 -13.38 -19.15 12.60
N ASP A 35 -13.53 -20.29 13.29
CA ASP A 35 -14.82 -20.81 13.73
C ASP A 35 -15.30 -20.10 14.99
N ALA A 36 -14.42 -19.92 15.97
CA ALA A 36 -14.73 -19.12 17.16
C ALA A 36 -15.05 -17.66 16.77
N CYS A 37 -14.28 -17.10 15.83
CA CYS A 37 -14.52 -15.77 15.28
C CYS A 37 -15.91 -15.66 14.62
N ALA A 38 -16.27 -16.64 13.78
CA ALA A 38 -17.58 -16.63 13.11
C ALA A 38 -18.75 -16.72 14.11
N ARG A 39 -18.63 -17.59 15.13
CA ARG A 39 -19.68 -17.73 16.16
C ARG A 39 -19.87 -16.47 17.00
N GLU A 40 -18.81 -15.73 17.27
CA GLU A 40 -18.88 -14.51 18.06
C GLU A 40 -19.30 -13.29 17.23
N LEU A 41 -18.86 -13.20 15.97
CA LEU A 41 -19.15 -12.05 15.11
C LEU A 41 -20.50 -12.12 14.41
N LEU A 42 -21.05 -13.31 14.21
CA LEU A 42 -22.35 -13.46 13.58
C LEU A 42 -23.46 -13.26 14.63
N PRO A 43 -24.28 -12.20 14.53
CA PRO A 43 -25.38 -12.04 15.47
C PRO A 43 -26.40 -13.17 15.29
N VAL A 44 -26.94 -13.63 16.42
CA VAL A 44 -27.87 -14.78 16.51
C VAL A 44 -29.15 -14.55 15.69
N ALA A 45 -29.55 -13.29 15.48
CA ALA A 45 -30.63 -12.91 14.60
C ALA A 45 -30.27 -11.62 13.83
N LEU A 46 -30.11 -11.72 12.51
CA LEU A 46 -30.07 -10.56 11.61
C LEU A 46 -31.50 -10.16 11.26
N GLY A 47 -31.76 -8.86 11.17
CA GLY A 47 -33.03 -8.39 10.61
C GLY A 47 -33.14 -8.74 9.12
N ALA A 48 -34.37 -8.80 8.59
CA ALA A 48 -34.59 -9.08 7.16
C ALA A 48 -33.87 -8.08 6.23
N GLU A 49 -33.75 -6.82 6.66
CA GLU A 49 -33.02 -5.79 5.92
C GLU A 49 -31.50 -6.03 5.93
N ASP A 50 -30.95 -6.46 7.06
CA ASP A 50 -29.51 -6.76 7.18
C ASP A 50 -29.14 -8.00 6.38
N GLU A 51 -30.03 -9.00 6.37
CA GLU A 51 -29.88 -10.20 5.55
C GLU A 51 -29.95 -9.88 4.05
N ARG A 52 -30.84 -8.98 3.63
CA ARG A 52 -30.87 -8.47 2.26
C ARG A 52 -29.55 -7.81 1.88
N ARG A 53 -29.03 -6.90 2.71
CA ARG A 53 -27.75 -6.20 2.48
C ARG A 53 -26.57 -7.17 2.38
N LEU A 54 -26.56 -8.21 3.22
CA LEU A 54 -25.57 -9.28 3.16
C LEU A 54 -25.60 -10.03 1.82
N LEU A 55 -26.79 -10.40 1.34
CA LEU A 55 -26.97 -11.10 0.08
C LEU A 55 -26.59 -10.23 -1.12
N GLU A 56 -26.96 -8.95 -1.12
CA GLU A 56 -26.57 -7.99 -2.16
C GLU A 56 -25.04 -7.85 -2.24
N ARG A 57 -24.36 -7.72 -1.09
CA ARG A 57 -22.91 -7.64 -1.06
C ARG A 57 -22.25 -8.95 -1.49
N ALA A 58 -22.80 -10.09 -1.09
CA ALA A 58 -22.31 -11.41 -1.52
C ALA A 58 -22.42 -11.59 -3.04
N ALA A 59 -23.53 -11.17 -3.65
CA ALA A 59 -23.74 -11.20 -5.10
C ALA A 59 -22.76 -10.26 -5.83
N ALA A 60 -22.55 -9.04 -5.31
CA ALA A 60 -21.56 -8.13 -5.85
C ALA A 60 -20.14 -8.72 -5.78
N LEU A 61 -19.76 -9.30 -4.65
CA LEU A 61 -18.47 -9.95 -4.47
C LEU A 61 -18.30 -11.17 -5.38
N GLN A 62 -19.35 -11.98 -5.57
CA GLN A 62 -19.34 -13.08 -6.53
C GLN A 62 -19.12 -12.56 -7.96
N ARG A 63 -19.81 -11.49 -8.36
CA ARG A 63 -19.60 -10.86 -9.68
C ARG A 63 -18.16 -10.35 -9.82
N ASP A 64 -17.64 -9.65 -8.82
CA ASP A 64 -16.28 -9.11 -8.83
C ASP A 64 -15.23 -10.22 -8.88
N LEU A 65 -15.45 -11.33 -8.18
CA LEU A 65 -14.60 -12.51 -8.27
C LEU A 65 -14.69 -13.18 -9.64
N LEU A 66 -15.87 -13.27 -10.26
CA LEU A 66 -16.00 -13.84 -11.59
C LEU A 66 -15.34 -12.97 -12.67
N LEU A 67 -15.54 -11.66 -12.60
CA LEU A 67 -14.94 -10.69 -13.53
C LEU A 67 -13.43 -10.52 -13.30
N GLY A 68 -12.98 -10.58 -12.04
CA GLY A 68 -11.58 -10.50 -11.64
C GLY A 68 -10.81 -11.81 -11.79
N ALA A 69 -11.46 -12.98 -11.63
CA ALA A 69 -10.83 -14.29 -11.81
C ALA A 69 -10.57 -14.63 -13.28
N ALA A 70 -11.27 -13.98 -14.21
CA ALA A 70 -10.89 -13.98 -15.62
C ALA A 70 -9.49 -13.35 -15.83
N GLY A 71 -9.07 -12.41 -14.98
CA GLY A 71 -7.72 -11.82 -14.97
C GLY A 71 -6.76 -12.35 -13.90
N ALA A 72 -7.22 -13.11 -12.90
CA ALA A 72 -6.40 -13.53 -11.76
C ALA A 72 -5.61 -14.83 -12.00
N ARG A 73 -5.83 -15.54 -13.12
CA ARG A 73 -5.04 -16.74 -13.45
C ARG A 73 -3.55 -16.45 -13.69
N THR A 74 -3.14 -15.18 -13.79
CA THR A 74 -1.73 -14.74 -13.94
C THR A 74 -1.13 -14.04 -12.71
N VAL A 75 -1.88 -13.82 -11.61
CA VAL A 75 -1.39 -13.04 -10.45
C VAL A 75 -1.52 -13.81 -9.13
N ALA A 76 -1.19 -15.10 -9.15
CA ALA A 76 -1.02 -15.89 -7.92
C ALA A 76 0.30 -15.57 -7.18
N THR A 77 1.12 -14.65 -7.68
CA THR A 77 2.42 -14.30 -7.06
C THR A 77 2.62 -12.79 -6.94
N ARG A 78 1.79 -12.09 -6.16
CA ARG A 78 2.16 -10.85 -5.43
C ARG A 78 0.95 -10.26 -4.72
N ARG A 79 0.68 -10.75 -3.51
CA ARG A 79 0.02 -9.94 -2.48
C ARG A 79 0.79 -10.13 -1.17
N LYS A 80 1.95 -9.48 -1.09
CA LYS A 80 2.52 -9.11 0.21
C LYS A 80 1.62 -8.03 0.79
N SER A 81 0.90 -8.42 1.83
CA SER A 81 0.48 -7.62 2.98
C SER A 81 0.35 -6.10 2.76
N ALA A 82 -0.90 -5.64 2.71
CA ALA A 82 -1.27 -4.26 2.94
C ALA A 82 -1.06 -3.90 4.42
N SER A 83 0.18 -3.58 4.75
CA SER A 83 0.53 -2.60 5.76
C SER A 83 1.70 -1.85 5.14
N SER A 84 1.47 -0.68 4.55
CA SER A 84 2.54 0.09 3.89
C SER A 84 2.96 1.29 4.74
N PRO A 85 3.80 1.10 5.79
CA PRO A 85 4.72 2.15 6.22
C PRO A 85 5.75 2.50 5.12
N GLY A 86 5.73 1.80 3.98
CA GLY A 86 6.64 1.99 2.86
C GLY A 86 6.51 3.30 2.09
N LEU A 87 5.34 3.96 2.05
CA LEU A 87 5.20 5.25 1.35
C LEU A 87 5.98 6.36 2.06
N PHE A 88 5.88 6.43 3.38
CA PHE A 88 6.64 7.40 4.18
C PHE A 88 8.14 7.08 4.19
N ALA A 89 8.52 5.79 4.27
CA ALA A 89 9.93 5.39 4.16
C ALA A 89 10.52 5.71 2.78
N PHE A 90 9.75 5.54 1.71
CA PHE A 90 10.18 5.87 0.35
C PHE A 90 10.35 7.39 0.17
N LEU A 91 9.41 8.19 0.68
CA LEU A 91 9.53 9.65 0.68
C LEU A 91 10.75 10.13 1.49
N LEU A 92 11.03 9.52 2.65
CA LEU A 92 12.18 9.86 3.47
C LEU A 92 13.51 9.60 2.74
N ILE A 93 13.63 8.44 2.08
CA ILE A 93 14.81 8.09 1.28
C ILE A 93 14.97 9.06 0.10
N GLN A 94 13.86 9.43 -0.55
CA GLN A 94 13.88 10.37 -1.67
C GLN A 94 14.36 11.76 -1.24
N VAL A 95 13.85 12.27 -0.12
CA VAL A 95 14.27 13.57 0.44
C VAL A 95 15.74 13.53 0.84
N LEU A 96 16.19 12.47 1.51
CA LEU A 96 17.59 12.30 1.89
C LEU A 96 18.50 12.29 0.66
N SER A 97 18.10 11.58 -0.40
CA SER A 97 18.85 11.50 -1.65
C SER A 97 18.98 12.87 -2.33
N PHE A 98 17.89 13.66 -2.34
CA PHE A 98 17.90 15.01 -2.86
C PHE A 98 18.82 15.94 -2.07
N LEU A 99 18.82 15.81 -0.74
CA LEU A 99 19.64 16.62 0.16
C LEU A 99 21.14 16.33 -0.02
N VAL A 100 21.52 15.05 -0.14
CA VAL A 100 22.89 14.64 -0.43
C VAL A 100 23.34 15.16 -1.80
N PHE A 101 22.49 15.04 -2.83
CA PHE A 101 22.78 15.55 -4.16
C PHE A 101 22.98 17.08 -4.16
N ALA A 102 22.08 17.81 -3.51
CA ALA A 102 22.19 19.27 -3.38
C ALA A 102 23.48 19.69 -2.65
N ALA A 103 23.84 18.99 -1.57
CA ALA A 103 25.08 19.24 -0.83
C ALA A 103 26.33 18.99 -1.69
N LEU A 104 26.35 17.91 -2.49
CA LEU A 104 27.42 17.62 -3.43
C LEU A 104 27.57 18.73 -4.48
N VAL A 105 26.46 19.15 -5.10
CA VAL A 105 26.47 20.24 -6.08
C VAL A 105 26.97 21.54 -5.44
N ALA A 106 26.47 21.88 -4.25
CA ALA A 106 26.93 23.06 -3.51
C ALA A 106 28.42 23.00 -3.18
N ALA A 107 28.94 21.83 -2.77
CA ALA A 107 30.36 21.63 -2.49
C ALA A 107 31.22 21.82 -3.75
N ILE A 108 30.78 21.27 -4.89
CA ILE A 108 31.46 21.47 -6.18
C ILE A 108 31.48 22.96 -6.54
N LEU A 109 30.33 23.64 -6.49
CA LEU A 109 30.24 25.07 -6.77
C LEU A 109 31.08 25.91 -5.81
N TYR A 110 31.15 25.54 -4.54
CA TYR A 110 31.97 26.21 -3.53
C TYR A 110 33.47 26.06 -3.83
N VAL A 111 33.93 24.87 -4.22
CA VAL A 111 35.31 24.65 -4.65
C VAL A 111 35.64 25.44 -5.91
N LEU A 112 34.74 25.46 -6.91
CA LEU A 112 34.91 26.29 -8.11
C LEU A 112 34.99 27.77 -7.75
N ARG A 113 34.16 28.23 -6.80
CA ARG A 113 34.13 29.62 -6.34
C ARG A 113 35.44 30.03 -5.68
N ILE A 114 36.01 29.19 -4.81
CA ILE A 114 37.31 29.44 -4.17
C ILE A 114 38.45 29.47 -5.19
N ARG A 115 38.39 28.60 -6.21
CA ARG A 115 39.41 28.53 -7.26
C ARG A 115 39.33 29.69 -8.26
N GLY A 116 38.31 30.55 -8.18
CA GLY A 116 38.16 31.71 -9.07
C GLY A 116 37.87 31.37 -10.53
N THR A 117 37.74 30.09 -10.87
CA THR A 117 37.34 29.61 -12.20
C THR A 117 35.87 29.94 -12.46
N SER A 118 35.58 30.59 -13.58
CA SER A 118 34.20 30.84 -14.01
C SER A 118 33.56 29.53 -14.44
N ILE A 119 32.27 29.37 -14.13
CA ILE A 119 31.47 28.20 -14.52
C ILE A 119 31.40 28.09 -16.05
N ASP A 120 31.47 29.24 -16.75
CA ASP A 120 31.49 29.34 -18.21
C ASP A 120 32.65 28.57 -18.85
N GLU A 121 33.84 28.58 -18.24
CA GLU A 121 35.02 27.92 -18.80
C GLU A 121 34.91 26.38 -18.75
N TYR A 122 34.21 25.84 -17.76
CA TYR A 122 33.91 24.41 -17.65
C TYR A 122 32.74 23.99 -18.55
N LEU A 123 31.70 24.83 -18.67
CA LEU A 123 30.57 24.59 -19.56
C LEU A 123 31.02 24.59 -21.03
N ASP A 124 31.84 25.56 -21.43
CA ASP A 124 32.40 25.60 -22.78
C ASP A 124 33.26 24.38 -23.05
N ARG A 125 34.12 23.96 -22.11
CA ARG A 125 34.96 22.77 -22.30
C ARG A 125 34.13 21.49 -22.42
N PHE A 126 33.07 21.34 -21.63
CA PHE A 126 32.18 20.17 -21.68
C PHE A 126 31.31 20.14 -22.94
N LEU A 127 30.75 21.28 -23.34
CA LEU A 127 29.96 21.42 -24.57
C LEU A 127 30.83 21.20 -25.82
N LEU A 128 32.05 21.74 -25.83
CA LEU A 128 33.02 21.54 -26.92
C LEU A 128 33.56 20.11 -26.99
N GLU A 129 33.73 19.40 -25.88
CA GLU A 129 34.09 17.97 -25.90
C GLU A 129 32.96 17.07 -26.40
N ARG A 130 31.70 17.45 -26.11
CA ARG A 130 30.54 16.69 -26.56
C ARG A 130 30.26 16.88 -28.05
N PHE A 131 30.49 18.08 -28.59
CA PHE A 131 30.37 18.36 -30.03
C PHE A 131 31.48 17.73 -30.88
N ARG A 132 32.65 17.44 -30.31
CA ARG A 132 33.78 16.82 -31.04
C ARG A 132 33.66 15.30 -31.18
N ARG A 133 32.75 14.67 -30.43
CA ARG A 133 32.54 13.22 -30.39
C ARG A 133 31.25 12.77 -31.11
N GLY A 134 30.49 13.69 -31.69
CA GLY A 134 29.40 13.41 -32.62
C GLY A 134 29.87 13.70 -34.04
#